data_AF-A0A1I6STZ1-F1
#
_entry.id   AF-A0A1I6STZ1-F1
#
_cell.length_a   1.000
_cell.length_b   1.000
_cell.length_c   1.000
_cell.angle_alpha   90.00
_cell.angle_beta   90.00
_cell.angle_gamma   90.00
#
_symmetry.space_group_name_H-M   'P 1'
#
loop_
_entity.id
_entity.type
_entity.pdbx_description
1 polymer ?
#
loop_
_entity_poly.entity_id
_entity_poly.type
_entity_poly.pdbx_seq_one_letter_code
_entity_poly.pdbx_strand_id
1 'polypeptide(L)'
;MPGDYRQAHWDGFHRAMDTGESGLEGTAIHLPVTCHDGRIRVFPGMFSVLRDPYGHALGAAATYTAARDDAQPFTPLELPAQRLRPGAG
;
A
#
# COMPACT_ATOMS: atom_id res chain seq x y z
N MET A 1 -7.11 -8.66 4.39
CA MET A 1 -7.15 -7.44 5.22
C MET A 1 -7.78 -7.77 6.55
N PRO A 2 -7.15 -7.36 7.69
CA PRO A 2 -7.70 -7.59 9.02
C PRO A 2 -9.11 -7.00 9.17
N GLY A 3 -9.93 -7.61 10.04
CA GLY A 3 -11.35 -7.25 10.21
C GLY A 3 -11.56 -5.77 10.52
N ASP A 4 -10.86 -5.26 11.53
CA ASP A 4 -11.04 -3.90 12.06
C ASP A 4 -10.69 -2.80 11.05
N TYR A 5 -9.88 -3.13 10.03
CA TYR A 5 -9.46 -2.18 8.99
C TYR A 5 -10.19 -2.38 7.66
N ARG A 6 -11.07 -3.39 7.56
CA ARG A 6 -11.68 -3.78 6.29
C ARG A 6 -12.54 -2.68 5.68
N GLN A 7 -13.36 -2.01 6.49
CA GLN A 7 -14.22 -0.94 6.00
C GLN A 7 -13.40 0.24 5.50
N ALA A 8 -12.52 0.78 6.34
CA ALA A 8 -11.63 1.89 5.96
C ALA A 8 -10.77 1.59 4.72
N HIS A 9 -10.31 0.35 4.58
CA HIS A 9 -9.59 -0.10 3.39
C HIS A 9 -10.44 0.02 2.12
N TRP A 10 -11.68 -0.51 2.15
CA TRP A 10 -12.55 -0.47 0.98
C TRP A 10 -13.06 0.94 0.67
N ASP A 11 -13.34 1.76 1.68
CA ASP A 11 -13.70 3.16 1.48
C ASP A 11 -12.56 3.94 0.81
N GLY A 12 -11.31 3.71 1.26
CA GLY A 12 -10.12 4.29 0.64
C GLY A 12 -9.89 3.79 -0.78
N PHE A 13 -10.10 2.50 -1.02
CA PHE A 13 -10.01 1.90 -2.35
C PHE A 13 -11.04 2.49 -3.31
N HIS A 14 -12.32 2.54 -2.92
CA HIS A 14 -13.39 3.09 -3.76
C HIS A 14 -13.16 4.56 -4.07
N ARG A 15 -12.73 5.36 -3.09
CA ARG A 15 -12.35 6.75 -3.34
C ARG A 15 -11.22 6.84 -4.36
N ALA A 16 -10.19 6.00 -4.26
CA ALA A 16 -9.08 6.01 -5.22
C ALA A 16 -9.51 5.57 -6.62
N MET A 17 -10.50 4.67 -6.73
CA MET A 17 -11.06 4.26 -8.03
C MET A 17 -11.90 5.36 -8.67
N ASP A 18 -12.59 6.16 -7.85
CA ASP A 18 -13.41 7.29 -8.32
C ASP A 18 -12.57 8.50 -8.72
N THR A 19 -11.59 8.87 -7.89
CA THR A 19 -10.80 10.09 -8.09
C THR A 19 -9.52 9.87 -8.88
N GLY A 20 -9.06 8.62 -8.99
CA GLY A 20 -7.73 8.33 -9.49
C GLY A 20 -6.62 8.83 -8.56
N GLU A 21 -6.88 9.07 -7.27
CA GLU A 21 -5.89 9.60 -6.32
C GLU A 21 -5.89 8.83 -4.99
N SER A 22 -4.71 8.68 -4.39
CA SER A 22 -4.56 8.10 -3.05
C SER A 22 -3.46 8.81 -2.26
N GLY A 23 -3.80 9.30 -1.07
CA GLY A 23 -2.82 9.92 -0.16
C GLY A 23 -1.75 8.97 0.38
N LEU A 24 -1.90 7.65 0.16
CA LEU A 24 -0.91 6.63 0.54
C LEU A 24 -0.10 6.11 -0.65
N GLU A 25 -0.38 6.59 -1.87
CA GLU A 25 0.36 6.17 -3.05
C GLU A 25 1.85 6.52 -2.93
N GLY A 26 2.72 5.57 -3.29
CA GLY A 26 4.17 5.75 -3.21
C GLY A 26 4.73 5.77 -1.78
N THR A 27 3.87 5.69 -0.75
CA THR A 27 4.31 5.73 0.65
C THR A 27 4.66 4.31 1.12
N ALA A 28 5.90 4.14 1.57
CA ALA A 28 6.35 2.88 2.16
C ALA A 28 5.88 2.79 3.62
N ILE A 29 5.01 1.82 3.92
CA ILE A 29 4.45 1.58 5.26
C ILE A 29 4.42 0.09 5.61
N HIS A 30 4.38 -0.21 6.91
CA HIS A 30 4.17 -1.57 7.42
C HIS A 30 2.69 -1.97 7.29
N LEU A 31 2.39 -2.91 6.41
CA LEU A 31 1.02 -3.32 6.07
C LEU A 31 0.62 -4.61 6.79
N PRO A 32 -0.44 -4.59 7.63
CA PRO A 32 -0.97 -5.82 8.19
C PRO A 32 -1.79 -6.56 7.15
N VAL A 33 -1.42 -7.81 6.87
CA VAL A 33 -2.08 -8.67 5.88
C VAL A 33 -2.57 -9.94 6.57
N THR A 34 -3.84 -10.25 6.36
CA THR A 34 -4.40 -11.57 6.67
C THR A 34 -3.89 -12.56 5.63
N CYS A 35 -3.00 -13.45 6.04
CA CYS A 35 -2.42 -14.47 5.19
C CYS A 35 -3.41 -15.65 4.99
N HIS A 36 -3.09 -16.53 4.04
CA HIS A 36 -3.90 -17.71 3.73
C HIS A 36 -4.11 -18.64 4.94
N ASP A 37 -3.12 -18.70 5.85
CA ASP A 37 -3.19 -19.46 7.11
C ASP A 37 -4.09 -18.81 8.18
N GLY A 38 -4.78 -17.71 7.85
CA GLY A 38 -5.63 -16.95 8.76
C GLY A 38 -4.85 -16.06 9.74
N ARG A 39 -3.52 -16.13 9.78
CA ARG A 39 -2.70 -15.29 10.65
C ARG A 39 -2.51 -13.90 10.03
N ILE A 40 -2.43 -12.89 10.89
CA ILE A 40 -2.02 -11.55 10.47
C ILE A 40 -0.51 -11.48 10.56
N ARG A 41 0.14 -11.04 9.47
CA ARG A 41 1.57 -10.73 9.41
C ARG A 41 1.77 -9.32 8.90
N VAL A 42 2.87 -8.68 9.29
CA VAL A 42 3.18 -7.29 8.93
C VAL A 42 4.27 -7.27 7.87
N PHE A 43 3.93 -6.72 6.71
CA PHE A 43 4.80 -6.68 5.54
C PHE A 43 5.21 -5.23 5.25
N PRO A 44 6.51 -4.92 5.12
CA PRO A 44 6.91 -3.65 4.54
C PRO A 44 6.44 -3.61 3.08
N GLY A 45 5.68 -2.58 2.71
CA GLY A 45 5.09 -2.50 1.38
C GLY A 45 4.68 -1.09 0.98
N MET A 46 4.16 -0.99 -0.23
CA MET A 46 3.78 0.26 -0.87
C MET A 46 2.56 0.04 -1.77
N PHE A 47 1.72 1.06 -1.88
CA PHE A 47 0.56 1.06 -2.78
C PHE A 47 0.79 1.93 -4.01
N SER A 48 0.25 1.50 -5.15
CA SER A 48 0.20 2.26 -6.38
C SER A 48 -1.19 2.18 -7.00
N VAL A 49 -1.70 3.31 -7.48
CA VAL A 49 -2.95 3.34 -8.26
C VAL A 49 -2.57 3.14 -9.72
N LEU A 50 -3.16 2.13 -10.35
CA LEU A 50 -2.96 1.82 -11.76
C LEU A 50 -3.92 2.68 -12.56
N ARG A 51 -3.38 3.45 -13.50
CA ARG A 51 -4.16 4.40 -14.32
C ARG A 51 -4.02 4.11 -15.80
N ASP A 52 -5.06 4.44 -16.56
CA ASP A 52 -4.98 4.53 -18.01
C ASP A 52 -4.17 5.78 -18.44
N PRO A 53 -3.85 5.95 -19.74
CA PRO A 53 -3.14 7.13 -20.24
C PRO A 53 -3.88 8.47 -20.06
N TYR A 54 -5.17 8.44 -19.73
CA TYR A 54 -5.99 9.62 -19.46
C TYR A 54 -6.10 9.95 -17.96
N GLY A 55 -5.50 9.12 -17.10
CA GLY A 55 -5.47 9.31 -15.66
C GLY A 55 -6.60 8.60 -14.90
N HIS A 56 -7.49 7.87 -15.57
CA HIS A 56 -8.56 7.14 -14.89
C HIS A 56 -7.99 5.93 -14.16
N ALA A 57 -8.39 5.72 -12.90
CA ALA A 57 -8.01 4.52 -12.17
C ALA A 57 -8.66 3.27 -12.76
N LEU A 58 -7.82 2.27 -13.03
CA LEU A 58 -8.23 0.92 -13.46
C LEU A 58 -8.07 -0.10 -12.34
N GLY A 59 -7.32 0.23 -11.29
CA GLY A 59 -7.09 -0.66 -10.16
C GLY A 59 -6.03 -0.13 -9.22
N ALA A 60 -5.65 -0.95 -8.24
CA ALA A 60 -4.54 -0.67 -7.34
C ALA A 60 -3.68 -1.92 -7.18
N ALA A 61 -2.39 -1.72 -7.02
CA ALA A 61 -1.44 -2.76 -6.70
C ALA A 61 -0.75 -2.46 -5.37
N ALA A 62 -0.47 -3.51 -4.61
CA ALA A 62 0.38 -3.43 -3.44
C ALA A 62 1.60 -4.32 -3.67
N THR A 63 2.79 -3.77 -3.44
CA THR A 63 4.05 -4.51 -3.48
C THR A 63 4.58 -4.69 -2.06
N TYR A 64 5.21 -5.84 -1.81
CA TYR A 64 5.64 -6.23 -0.46
C TYR A 64 7.04 -6.86 -0.52
N THR A 65 7.81 -6.68 0.56
CA THR A 65 8.96 -7.53 0.88
C THR A 65 8.58 -8.55 1.94
N ALA A 66 9.53 -9.40 2.37
CA ALA A 66 9.26 -10.40 3.41
C ALA A 66 8.72 -9.76 4.70
N ALA A 67 7.79 -10.47 5.35
CA ALA A 67 7.24 -10.05 6.64
C ALA A 67 8.33 -9.91 7.70
N ARG A 68 8.09 -9.04 8.66
CA ARG A 68 8.96 -8.83 9.81
C ARG A 68 8.20 -9.11 11.10
N ASP A 69 8.84 -9.84 12.02
CA ASP A 69 8.24 -10.19 13.31
C ASP A 69 8.26 -9.01 14.31
N ASP A 70 9.12 -8.02 14.10
CA ASP A 70 9.29 -6.84 14.95
C ASP A 70 8.50 -5.60 14.48
N ALA A 71 7.81 -5.68 13.34
CA ALA A 71 7.16 -4.52 12.74
C ALA A 71 5.77 -4.22 13.34
N GLN A 72 5.55 -2.95 13.65
CA GLN A 72 4.23 -2.46 14.08
C GLN A 72 3.37 -2.06 12.86
N PRO A 73 2.10 -2.49 12.80
CA PRO A 73 1.19 -2.11 11.71
C PRO A 73 1.08 -0.60 11.50
N PHE A 74 0.95 -0.20 10.24
CA PHE A 74 0.75 1.18 9.77
C PHE A 74 1.81 2.20 10.22
N THR A 75 2.98 1.74 10.62
CA THR A 75 4.12 2.63 10.88
C THR A 75 4.89 2.86 9.57
N PRO A 76 5.47 4.06 9.37
CA PRO A 76 6.37 4.31 8.25
C PRO A 76 7.55 3.33 8.26
N LEU A 77 8.06 2.97 7.08
CA LEU A 77 9.38 2.36 7.03
C LEU A 77 10.42 3.43 7.35
N GLU A 78 11.34 3.14 8.26
CA GLU A 78 12.60 3.89 8.34
C GLU A 78 13.45 3.53 7.11
N LEU A 79 13.20 4.21 6.00
CA LEU A 79 13.99 4.05 4.79
C LEU A 79 15.32 4.81 4.95
N PRO A 80 16.49 4.19 4.70
CA PRO A 80 17.70 4.97 4.48
C PRO A 80 17.47 5.90 3.29
N ALA A 81 17.99 7.13 3.38
CA ALA A 81 17.69 8.30 2.53
C ALA A 81 17.96 8.17 1.01
N GLN A 82 18.12 6.95 0.46
CA GLN A 82 18.64 6.74 -0.88
C GLN A 82 17.83 5.69 -1.65
N ARG A 83 16.73 6.13 -2.26
CA ARG A 83 16.32 5.73 -3.62
C ARG A 83 15.18 6.57 -4.21
N LEU A 84 15.22 7.90 -4.07
CA LEU A 84 14.63 8.75 -5.11
C LEU A 84 15.62 8.78 -6.27
N ARG A 85 15.50 7.86 -7.23
CA ARG A 85 15.98 8.17 -8.57
C ARG A 85 14.90 9.00 -9.23
N PRO A 86 15.16 10.26 -9.64
CA PRO A 86 14.27 10.91 -10.57
C PRO A 86 14.18 10.04 -11.81
N GLY A 87 12.95 9.67 -12.21
CA GLY A 87 12.71 9.03 -13.48
C GLY A 87 13.27 9.92 -14.59
N ALA A 88 14.11 9.35 -15.44
CA ALA A 88 14.48 9.99 -16.70
C ALA A 88 13.26 10.00 -17.62
N GLY A 89 12.93 11.16 -18.20
CA GLY A 89 11.86 11.33 -19.18
C GLY A 89 11.26 12.71 -19.11
#